data_AF-A0A518GHL9-F1
#
_entry.id   AF-A0A518GHL9-F1
#
_cell.length_a   1.000
_cell.length_b   1.000
_cell.length_c   1.000
_cell.angle_alpha   90.00
_cell.angle_beta   90.00
_cell.angle_gamma   90.00
#
_symmetry.space_group_name_H-M   'P 1'
#
loop_
_entity.id
_entity.type
_entity.pdbx_description
1 polymer ?
#
loop_
_entity_poly.entity_id
_entity_poly.type
_entity_poly.pdbx_seq_one_letter_code
_entity_poly.pdbx_strand_id
1 'polypeptide(L)'
;MGFNGAPSEQVSAAYQSSSAGLSAAYSSAFMWAANAATFSPARDCRDTQAHFTPANLLSSWHRGSEAGERAIEMQQLYPHGLRTHSPLPAVFPLRDEGAANHMRLSDPLGKTGLNVFVHGEFTPECDVRFMPRHTLAASQAIARLHQLDPQCTFFLQQHPAAIAAGVFHNDVIATSHENLLIYHQFAFVDGESEIDRVADQFERKTGAPLVRIEVGEAELSLSEAVACYFF
;
A
#
# COMPACT_ATOMS: atom_id res chain seq x y z
N MET A 1 6.36 -24.99 -10.56
CA MET A 1 7.83 -24.99 -10.62
C MET A 1 8.44 -26.30 -11.13
N GLY A 2 7.68 -27.38 -11.36
CA GLY A 2 8.18 -28.60 -12.01
C GLY A 2 8.88 -29.61 -11.09
N PHE A 3 8.92 -29.36 -9.78
CA PHE A 3 9.39 -30.34 -8.79
C PHE A 3 8.30 -31.37 -8.50
N ASN A 4 8.66 -32.66 -8.54
CA ASN A 4 7.74 -33.79 -8.35
C ASN A 4 8.27 -34.71 -7.23
N GLY A 5 7.44 -35.67 -6.78
CA GLY A 5 7.79 -36.60 -5.70
C GLY A 5 7.25 -36.17 -4.34
N ALA A 6 7.74 -36.77 -3.27
CA ALA A 6 7.37 -36.43 -1.89
C ALA A 6 7.86 -35.02 -1.51
N PRO A 7 7.25 -34.34 -0.52
CA PRO A 7 7.66 -32.99 -0.12
C PRO A 7 9.16 -32.84 0.19
N SER A 8 9.79 -33.83 0.84
CA SER A 8 11.23 -33.82 1.12
C SER A 8 12.09 -33.91 -0.14
N GLU A 9 11.64 -34.65 -1.15
CA GLU A 9 12.31 -34.77 -2.45
C GLU A 9 12.17 -33.46 -3.24
N GLN A 10 10.98 -32.86 -3.22
CA GLN A 10 10.73 -31.56 -3.85
C GLN A 10 11.61 -30.46 -3.24
N VAL A 11 11.70 -30.40 -1.91
CA VAL A 11 12.57 -29.44 -1.20
C VAL A 11 14.04 -29.68 -1.52
N SER A 12 14.48 -30.95 -1.52
CA SER A 12 15.87 -31.29 -1.84
C SER A 12 16.22 -30.91 -3.29
N ALA A 13 15.35 -31.20 -4.24
CA ALA A 13 15.51 -30.83 -5.64
C ALA A 13 15.54 -29.31 -5.82
N ALA A 14 14.64 -28.58 -5.14
CA ALA A 14 14.61 -27.13 -5.17
C ALA A 14 15.88 -26.52 -4.56
N TYR A 15 16.39 -27.06 -3.45
CA TYR A 15 17.65 -26.61 -2.84
C TYR A 15 18.83 -26.74 -3.80
N GLN A 16 18.92 -27.86 -4.52
CA GLN A 16 20.01 -28.14 -5.44
C GLN A 16 19.94 -27.36 -6.76
N SER A 17 18.74 -27.09 -7.27
CA SER A 17 18.55 -26.55 -8.63
C SER A 17 17.94 -25.14 -8.69
N SER A 18 17.34 -24.66 -7.60
CA SER A 18 16.69 -23.35 -7.51
C SER A 18 16.69 -22.82 -6.08
N SER A 19 17.87 -22.64 -5.50
CA SER A 19 18.03 -22.14 -4.12
C SER A 19 17.29 -20.81 -3.87
N ALA A 20 17.27 -19.91 -4.87
CA ALA A 20 16.51 -18.66 -4.81
C ALA A 20 14.98 -18.90 -4.73
N GLY A 21 14.46 -19.89 -5.47
CA GLY A 21 13.04 -20.24 -5.42
C GLY A 21 12.65 -20.91 -4.11
N LEU A 22 13.53 -21.76 -3.57
CA LEU A 22 13.32 -22.33 -2.24
C LEU A 22 13.34 -21.23 -1.16
N SER A 23 14.29 -20.30 -1.23
CA SER A 23 14.35 -19.15 -0.33
C SER A 23 13.08 -18.29 -0.43
N ALA A 24 12.56 -18.08 -1.64
CA ALA A 24 11.33 -17.32 -1.85
C ALA A 24 10.12 -18.02 -1.20
N ALA A 25 10.01 -19.34 -1.35
CA ALA A 25 8.93 -20.14 -0.77
C ALA A 25 8.98 -20.22 0.77
N TYR A 26 10.15 -19.99 1.39
CA TYR A 26 10.35 -20.03 2.84
C TYR A 26 10.36 -18.64 3.48
N SER A 27 10.07 -17.59 2.71
CA SER A 27 10.02 -16.23 3.24
C SER A 27 8.91 -16.08 4.28
N SER A 28 9.22 -15.38 5.37
CA SER A 28 8.26 -14.96 6.39
C SER A 28 7.69 -13.56 6.16
N ALA A 29 7.85 -13.01 4.94
CA ALA A 29 7.45 -11.65 4.58
C ALA A 29 5.96 -11.34 4.83
N PHE A 30 5.10 -12.36 4.91
CA PHE A 30 3.69 -12.21 5.28
C PHE A 30 3.48 -11.57 6.67
N MET A 31 4.51 -11.53 7.52
CA MET A 31 4.51 -10.82 8.80
C MET A 31 4.29 -9.31 8.64
N TRP A 32 4.67 -8.73 7.49
CA TRP A 32 4.40 -7.33 7.16
C TRP A 32 2.96 -7.16 6.69
N ALA A 33 2.05 -7.11 7.68
CA ALA A 33 0.61 -7.06 7.46
C ALA A 33 0.12 -5.77 6.79
N ALA A 34 0.91 -4.69 6.80
CA ALA A 34 0.61 -3.45 6.07
C ALA A 34 0.41 -3.71 4.57
N ASN A 35 1.07 -4.71 4.01
CA ASN A 35 0.91 -5.08 2.60
C ASN A 35 -0.12 -6.18 2.36
N ALA A 36 -0.74 -6.74 3.40
CA ALA A 36 -1.64 -7.87 3.24
C ALA A 36 -2.83 -7.53 2.32
N ALA A 37 -3.34 -6.32 2.45
CA ALA A 37 -4.51 -5.83 1.73
C ALA A 37 -4.65 -4.31 1.87
N THR A 38 -5.55 -3.75 1.07
CA THR A 38 -6.19 -2.48 1.42
C THR A 38 -7.48 -2.76 2.18
N PHE A 39 -7.76 -1.99 3.23
CA PHE A 39 -9.02 -2.02 3.98
C PHE A 39 -9.73 -0.66 3.88
N SER A 40 -11.04 -0.69 3.73
CA SER A 40 -11.89 0.51 3.84
C SER A 40 -13.03 0.27 4.82
N PRO A 41 -13.22 1.15 5.82
CA PRO A 41 -14.28 0.97 6.80
C PRO A 41 -15.65 1.27 6.19
N ALA A 42 -16.68 0.61 6.72
CA ALA A 42 -18.06 0.69 6.24
C ALA A 42 -18.59 2.11 5.99
N ARG A 43 -18.21 3.04 6.87
CA ARG A 43 -18.61 4.46 6.80
C ARG A 43 -18.06 5.22 5.59
N ASP A 44 -16.99 4.74 4.97
CA ASP A 44 -16.39 5.37 3.80
C ASP A 44 -16.92 4.74 2.49
N CYS A 45 -17.64 3.61 2.60
CA CYS A 45 -18.13 2.81 1.48
C CYS A 45 -19.63 3.06 1.24
N ARG A 46 -20.03 3.22 -0.03
CA ARG A 46 -21.43 3.54 -0.39
C ARG A 46 -22.47 2.50 0.05
N ASP A 47 -22.09 1.23 0.13
CA ASP A 47 -23.00 0.16 0.55
C ASP A 47 -22.99 -0.09 2.06
N THR A 48 -22.29 0.75 2.84
CA THR A 48 -22.18 0.66 4.29
C THR A 48 -21.63 -0.68 4.80
N GLN A 49 -20.84 -1.38 3.97
CA GLN A 49 -20.07 -2.57 4.37
C GLN A 49 -18.59 -2.23 4.40
N ALA A 50 -17.83 -2.86 5.30
CA ALA A 50 -16.38 -2.73 5.23
C ALA A 50 -15.86 -3.55 4.04
N HIS A 51 -14.83 -3.06 3.36
CA HIS A 51 -14.21 -3.74 2.21
C HIS A 51 -12.75 -4.09 2.49
N PHE A 52 -12.34 -5.26 2.02
CA PHE A 52 -10.97 -5.75 2.12
C PHE A 52 -10.56 -6.37 0.79
N THR A 53 -9.48 -5.89 0.18
CA THR A 53 -8.92 -6.47 -1.05
C THR A 53 -7.47 -6.86 -0.80
N PRO A 54 -7.13 -8.16 -0.80
CA PRO A 54 -5.75 -8.62 -0.70
C PRO A 54 -4.88 -7.99 -1.79
N ALA A 55 -3.69 -7.54 -1.41
CA ALA A 55 -2.74 -7.02 -2.39
C ALA A 55 -2.10 -8.18 -3.16
N ASN A 56 -1.89 -8.01 -4.47
CA ASN A 56 -1.31 -9.10 -5.27
C ASN A 56 0.21 -9.24 -5.13
N LEU A 57 0.90 -8.21 -4.63
CA LEU A 57 2.33 -8.23 -4.28
C LEU A 57 3.23 -8.70 -5.43
N LEU A 58 2.79 -8.44 -6.66
CA LEU A 58 3.42 -8.94 -7.89
C LEU A 58 4.89 -8.51 -8.01
N SER A 59 5.27 -7.40 -7.38
CA SER A 59 6.62 -6.84 -7.45
C SER A 59 7.68 -7.73 -6.79
N SER A 60 7.29 -8.65 -5.90
CA SER A 60 8.21 -9.52 -5.16
C SER A 60 7.79 -10.98 -5.26
N TRP A 61 8.63 -11.80 -5.92
CA TRP A 61 8.31 -13.22 -6.13
C TRP A 61 7.99 -13.99 -4.85
N HIS A 62 8.76 -13.75 -3.78
CA HIS A 62 8.57 -14.41 -2.48
C HIS A 62 7.28 -14.03 -1.75
N ARG A 63 6.55 -13.02 -2.25
CA ARG A 63 5.26 -12.58 -1.70
C ARG A 63 4.07 -13.01 -2.55
N GLY A 64 4.31 -13.56 -3.75
CA GLY A 64 3.28 -13.82 -4.75
C GLY A 64 2.25 -14.89 -4.35
N SER A 65 2.55 -15.74 -3.37
CA SER A 65 1.58 -16.72 -2.83
C SER A 65 0.65 -16.14 -1.74
N GLU A 66 1.04 -15.02 -1.11
CA GLU A 66 0.35 -14.50 0.08
C GLU A 66 -1.10 -14.08 -0.22
N ALA A 67 -1.36 -13.51 -1.40
CA ALA A 67 -2.64 -12.89 -1.74
C ALA A 67 -3.81 -13.88 -1.73
N GLY A 68 -3.60 -15.08 -2.29
CA GLY A 68 -4.62 -16.12 -2.39
C GLY A 68 -4.95 -16.71 -1.01
N GLU A 69 -3.93 -16.99 -0.22
CA GLU A 69 -4.07 -17.50 1.15
C GLU A 69 -4.81 -16.47 2.02
N ARG A 70 -4.42 -15.19 1.94
CA ARG A 70 -5.06 -14.10 2.70
C ARG A 70 -6.53 -13.92 2.36
N ALA A 71 -6.91 -14.08 1.09
CA ALA A 71 -8.31 -14.00 0.67
C ALA A 71 -9.16 -15.08 1.37
N ILE A 72 -8.66 -16.31 1.43
CA ILE A 72 -9.33 -17.45 2.07
C ILE A 72 -9.41 -17.22 3.59
N GLU A 73 -8.30 -16.86 4.22
CA GLU A 73 -8.24 -16.60 5.67
C GLU A 73 -9.24 -15.53 6.09
N MET A 74 -9.27 -14.39 5.39
CA MET A 74 -10.16 -13.28 5.76
C MET A 74 -11.63 -13.60 5.56
N GLN A 75 -11.98 -14.39 4.53
CA GLN A 75 -13.35 -14.88 4.35
C GLN A 75 -13.77 -15.84 5.49
N GLN A 76 -12.85 -16.64 6.01
CA GLN A 76 -13.11 -17.55 7.13
C GLN A 76 -13.20 -16.83 8.47
N LEU A 77 -12.32 -15.86 8.72
CA LEU A 77 -12.28 -15.09 9.96
C LEU A 77 -13.44 -14.10 10.08
N TYR A 78 -13.85 -13.50 8.95
CA TYR A 78 -14.90 -12.49 8.90
C TYR A 78 -15.97 -12.84 7.87
N PRO A 79 -16.76 -13.90 8.10
CA PRO A 79 -17.79 -14.35 7.15
C PRO A 79 -18.94 -13.34 6.97
N HIS A 80 -19.07 -12.38 7.90
CA HIS A 80 -20.09 -11.35 7.92
C HIS A 80 -19.49 -9.99 8.30
N GLY A 81 -20.10 -8.91 7.83
CA GLY A 81 -19.69 -7.53 8.16
C GLY A 81 -18.45 -7.03 7.41
N LEU A 82 -17.72 -7.92 6.73
CA LEU A 82 -16.59 -7.60 5.85
C LEU A 82 -16.82 -8.20 4.47
N ARG A 83 -16.70 -7.38 3.43
CA ARG A 83 -16.66 -7.84 2.04
C ARG A 83 -15.22 -8.05 1.61
N THR A 84 -14.80 -9.31 1.55
CA THR A 84 -13.49 -9.71 1.04
C THR A 84 -13.53 -9.93 -0.47
N HIS A 85 -12.78 -9.13 -1.22
CA HIS A 85 -12.63 -9.25 -2.67
C HIS A 85 -11.49 -10.22 -3.01
N SER A 86 -11.46 -10.69 -4.26
CA SER A 86 -10.27 -11.32 -4.82
C SER A 86 -9.16 -10.27 -5.02
N PRO A 87 -7.87 -10.66 -4.91
CA PRO A 87 -6.78 -9.76 -5.29
C PRO A 87 -6.91 -9.33 -6.76
N LEU A 88 -6.38 -8.15 -7.07
CA LEU A 88 -6.30 -7.70 -8.46
C LEU A 88 -5.47 -8.68 -9.31
N PRO A 89 -5.77 -8.83 -10.62
CA PRO A 89 -4.99 -9.68 -11.51
C PRO A 89 -3.49 -9.41 -11.39
N ALA A 90 -2.71 -10.50 -11.24
CA ALA A 90 -1.25 -10.45 -11.08
C ALA A 90 -0.55 -10.12 -12.40
N VAL A 91 -0.79 -8.91 -12.92
CA VAL A 91 -0.22 -8.37 -14.15
C VAL A 91 0.48 -7.04 -13.89
N PHE A 92 1.52 -6.75 -14.68
CA PHE A 92 2.38 -5.58 -14.45
C PHE A 92 1.59 -4.25 -14.30
N PRO A 93 0.56 -3.93 -15.10
CA PRO A 93 -0.18 -2.67 -14.91
C PRO A 93 -0.97 -2.56 -13.59
N LEU A 94 -1.21 -3.66 -12.88
CA LEU A 94 -2.05 -3.75 -11.68
C LEU A 94 -1.26 -4.18 -10.45
N ARG A 95 0.03 -3.81 -10.33
CA ARG A 95 0.80 -4.09 -9.11
C ARG A 95 0.21 -3.34 -7.92
N ASP A 96 -0.08 -4.09 -6.87
CA ASP A 96 -0.71 -3.63 -5.64
C ASP A 96 0.11 -4.10 -4.44
N GLU A 97 0.31 -3.20 -3.48
CA GLU A 97 1.12 -3.39 -2.27
C GLU A 97 0.32 -3.06 -1.00
N GLY A 98 -1.00 -2.92 -1.12
CA GLY A 98 -1.93 -2.83 0.01
C GLY A 98 -1.85 -1.52 0.80
N ALA A 99 -2.19 -1.62 2.08
CA ALA A 99 -2.30 -0.49 2.99
C ALA A 99 -0.99 0.27 3.24
N ALA A 100 0.16 -0.32 2.95
CA ALA A 100 1.46 0.38 2.95
C ALA A 100 1.49 1.60 1.99
N ASN A 101 0.55 1.67 1.05
CA ASN A 101 0.36 2.78 0.13
C ASN A 101 -1.03 3.44 0.23
N HIS A 102 -1.69 3.28 1.38
CA HIS A 102 -3.00 3.86 1.65
C HIS A 102 -2.99 4.52 3.02
N MET A 103 -3.51 5.74 3.06
CA MET A 103 -3.73 6.51 4.27
C MET A 103 -5.21 6.83 4.39
N ARG A 104 -5.69 6.92 5.64
CA ARG A 104 -7.04 7.37 5.94
C ARG A 104 -6.98 8.54 6.91
N LEU A 105 -7.34 9.71 6.41
CA LEU A 105 -7.50 10.92 7.22
C LEU A 105 -8.95 11.01 7.68
N SER A 106 -9.20 11.27 8.96
CA SER A 106 -10.56 11.48 9.46
C SER A 106 -10.63 12.47 10.60
N ASP A 107 -11.82 12.95 10.92
CA ASP A 107 -12.03 13.60 12.22
C ASP A 107 -11.68 12.64 13.38
N PRO A 108 -11.38 13.14 14.59
CA PRO A 108 -11.04 12.30 15.75
C PRO A 108 -12.14 11.32 16.18
N LEU A 109 -13.40 11.52 15.78
CA LEU A 109 -14.48 10.55 16.03
C LEU A 109 -14.54 9.48 14.92
N GLY A 110 -13.63 9.55 13.95
CA GLY A 110 -13.51 8.67 12.81
C GLY A 110 -14.70 8.74 11.85
N LYS A 111 -15.57 9.75 11.94
CA LYS A 111 -16.89 9.74 11.28
C LYS A 111 -16.81 9.87 9.77
N THR A 112 -16.03 10.83 9.30
CA THR A 112 -15.84 11.17 7.89
C THR A 112 -14.38 10.90 7.52
N GLY A 113 -14.15 10.00 6.56
CA GLY A 113 -12.81 9.62 6.10
C GLY A 113 -12.49 10.12 4.70
N LEU A 114 -11.29 10.66 4.52
CA LEU A 114 -10.64 10.83 3.23
C LEU A 114 -9.62 9.70 3.05
N ASN A 115 -9.73 8.99 1.93
CA ASN A 115 -8.85 7.89 1.57
C ASN A 115 -7.80 8.42 0.59
N VAL A 116 -6.53 8.33 0.95
CA VAL A 116 -5.40 8.80 0.14
C VAL A 116 -4.60 7.59 -0.30
N PHE A 117 -4.65 7.28 -1.58
CA PHE A 117 -3.84 6.24 -2.20
C PHE A 117 -2.58 6.87 -2.78
N VAL A 118 -1.44 6.21 -2.58
CA VAL A 118 -0.16 6.67 -3.07
C VAL A 118 0.37 5.67 -4.08
N HIS A 119 0.82 6.14 -5.23
CA HIS A 119 1.37 5.28 -6.26
C HIS A 119 2.72 5.79 -6.74
N GLY A 120 3.48 4.92 -7.37
CA GLY A 120 4.64 5.33 -8.15
C GLY A 120 4.35 5.26 -9.64
N GLU A 121 5.15 5.96 -10.42
CA GLU A 121 5.10 5.90 -11.88
C GLU A 121 6.38 5.25 -12.42
N PHE A 122 6.20 4.17 -13.18
CA PHE A 122 7.33 3.54 -13.85
C PHE A 122 7.72 4.37 -15.07
N THR A 123 8.97 4.79 -15.11
CA THR A 123 9.60 5.37 -16.29
C THR A 123 10.78 4.48 -16.71
N PRO A 124 11.14 4.42 -18.01
CA PRO A 124 12.33 3.68 -18.45
C PRO A 124 13.63 4.06 -17.75
N GLU A 125 13.70 5.27 -17.19
CA GLU A 125 14.83 5.84 -16.47
C GLU A 125 14.89 5.42 -14.99
N CYS A 126 13.85 4.76 -14.47
CA CYS A 126 13.85 4.25 -13.09
C CYS A 126 15.00 3.25 -12.88
N ASP A 127 15.72 3.38 -11.75
CA ASP A 127 16.63 2.33 -11.30
C ASP A 127 15.84 1.05 -11.08
N VAL A 128 16.20 -0.01 -11.81
CA VAL A 128 15.59 -1.34 -11.70
C VAL A 128 15.64 -1.89 -10.27
N ARG A 129 16.59 -1.43 -9.44
CA ARG A 129 16.69 -1.79 -8.03
C ARG A 129 15.52 -1.25 -7.21
N PHE A 130 15.06 -0.04 -7.53
CA PHE A 130 14.00 0.66 -6.83
C PHE A 130 12.91 1.08 -7.82
N MET A 131 12.27 0.08 -8.42
CA MET A 131 11.11 0.29 -9.26
C MET A 131 9.86 0.53 -8.41
N PRO A 132 8.96 1.44 -8.81
CA PRO A 132 7.67 1.62 -8.16
C PRO A 132 6.81 0.36 -8.21
N ARG A 133 6.42 -0.08 -7.00
CA ARG A 133 5.71 -1.33 -6.76
C ARG A 133 4.18 -1.19 -6.77
N HIS A 134 3.66 0.03 -6.61
CA HIS A 134 2.23 0.31 -6.58
C HIS A 134 1.84 1.19 -7.77
N THR A 135 0.77 0.84 -8.49
CA THR A 135 0.32 1.59 -9.68
C THR A 135 -0.96 2.39 -9.40
N LEU A 136 -1.11 3.53 -10.08
CA LEU A 136 -2.36 4.31 -10.05
C LEU A 136 -3.56 3.46 -10.46
N ALA A 137 -3.39 2.61 -11.49
CA ALA A 137 -4.45 1.74 -11.98
C ALA A 137 -4.92 0.73 -10.92
N ALA A 138 -3.99 0.20 -10.10
CA ALA A 138 -4.33 -0.64 -8.95
C ALA A 138 -5.12 0.16 -7.90
N SER A 139 -4.60 1.30 -7.44
CA SER A 139 -5.28 2.16 -6.47
C SER A 139 -6.71 2.52 -6.90
N GLN A 140 -6.89 2.91 -8.16
CA GLN A 140 -8.21 3.25 -8.70
C GLN A 140 -9.13 2.02 -8.78
N ALA A 141 -8.61 0.84 -9.08
CA ALA A 141 -9.39 -0.39 -9.09
C ALA A 141 -9.87 -0.75 -7.67
N ILE A 142 -8.99 -0.66 -6.67
CA ILE A 142 -9.34 -0.85 -5.27
C ILE A 142 -10.42 0.14 -4.82
N ALA A 143 -10.24 1.43 -5.11
CA ALA A 143 -11.24 2.45 -4.76
C ALA A 143 -12.63 2.14 -5.33
N ARG A 144 -12.70 1.61 -6.57
CA ARG A 144 -13.95 1.16 -7.19
C ARG A 144 -14.52 -0.08 -6.50
N LEU A 145 -13.71 -1.11 -6.24
CA LEU A 145 -14.12 -2.32 -5.52
C LEU A 145 -14.66 -2.01 -4.12
N HIS A 146 -14.07 -1.00 -3.48
CA HIS A 146 -14.42 -0.53 -2.15
C HIS A 146 -15.57 0.48 -2.14
N GLN A 147 -16.07 0.87 -3.33
CA GLN A 147 -17.17 1.81 -3.48
C GLN A 147 -16.94 3.13 -2.72
N LEU A 148 -15.70 3.61 -2.71
CA LEU A 148 -15.33 4.84 -2.03
C LEU A 148 -15.97 6.05 -2.70
N ASP A 149 -16.29 7.08 -1.92
CA ASP A 149 -16.73 8.37 -2.46
C ASP A 149 -15.57 9.04 -3.22
N PRO A 150 -15.71 9.30 -4.54
CA PRO A 150 -14.68 10.00 -5.31
C PRO A 150 -14.36 11.40 -4.77
N GLN A 151 -15.28 12.06 -4.06
CA GLN A 151 -15.01 13.35 -3.43
C GLN A 151 -14.16 13.24 -2.17
N CYS A 152 -14.00 12.03 -1.62
CA CYS A 152 -13.19 11.73 -0.44
C CYS A 152 -12.08 10.73 -0.78
N THR A 153 -11.73 10.57 -2.06
CA THR A 153 -10.69 9.64 -2.50
C THR A 153 -9.65 10.39 -3.33
N PHE A 154 -8.39 10.28 -2.92
CA PHE A 154 -7.26 10.98 -3.50
C PHE A 154 -6.24 9.98 -3.99
N PHE A 155 -5.56 10.33 -5.09
CA PHE A 155 -4.46 9.56 -5.64
C PHE A 155 -3.27 10.51 -5.76
N LEU A 156 -2.22 10.24 -5.00
CA LEU A 156 -0.99 11.03 -4.99
C LEU A 156 0.14 10.22 -5.61
N GLN A 157 1.01 10.88 -6.35
CA GLN A 157 2.22 10.26 -6.87
C GLN A 157 3.35 10.45 -5.85
N GLN A 158 3.97 9.33 -5.45
CA GLN A 158 5.17 9.35 -4.63
C GLN A 158 6.32 9.97 -5.41
N HIS A 159 7.13 10.78 -4.73
CA HIS A 159 8.24 11.46 -5.38
C HIS A 159 9.29 10.44 -5.89
N PRO A 160 9.71 10.48 -7.18
CA PRO A 160 10.68 9.53 -7.72
C PRO A 160 12.02 9.50 -6.98
N ALA A 161 12.47 10.64 -6.45
CA ALA A 161 13.70 10.70 -5.65
C ALA A 161 13.61 9.91 -4.33
N ALA A 162 12.45 9.87 -3.68
CA ALA A 162 12.25 9.07 -2.47
C ALA A 162 12.30 7.57 -2.82
N ILE A 163 11.61 7.17 -3.90
CA ILE A 163 11.67 5.78 -4.39
C ILE A 163 13.12 5.40 -4.70
N ALA A 164 13.85 6.23 -5.43
CA ALA A 164 15.26 5.99 -5.77
C ALA A 164 16.19 5.94 -4.54
N ALA A 165 15.81 6.59 -3.43
CA ALA A 165 16.51 6.51 -2.15
C ALA A 165 16.17 5.25 -1.32
N GLY A 166 15.26 4.40 -1.79
CA GLY A 166 14.87 3.16 -1.13
C GLY A 166 13.51 3.19 -0.45
N VAL A 167 12.72 4.26 -0.61
CA VAL A 167 11.34 4.35 -0.13
C VAL A 167 10.43 3.54 -1.06
N PHE A 168 10.36 2.23 -0.84
CA PHE A 168 9.63 1.31 -1.73
C PHE A 168 8.11 1.28 -1.49
N HIS A 169 7.63 1.87 -0.39
CA HIS A 169 6.22 2.04 -0.02
C HIS A 169 6.03 3.42 0.65
N ASN A 170 4.81 3.97 0.63
CA ASN A 170 4.51 5.27 1.25
C ASN A 170 4.74 5.29 2.76
N ASP A 171 4.43 4.20 3.45
CA ASP A 171 4.58 4.06 4.91
C ASP A 171 6.04 4.12 5.41
N VAL A 172 7.02 4.31 4.52
CA VAL A 172 8.42 4.60 4.88
C VAL A 172 8.73 6.12 4.86
N ILE A 173 7.80 6.95 4.35
CA ILE A 173 8.04 8.40 4.14
C ILE A 173 6.87 9.31 4.53
N ALA A 174 5.69 8.74 4.77
CA ALA A 174 4.52 9.47 5.24
C ALA A 174 3.58 8.54 6.01
N THR A 175 2.97 9.08 7.05
CA THR A 175 2.00 8.37 7.90
C THR A 175 0.86 9.28 8.31
N SER A 176 -0.29 8.68 8.58
CA SER A 176 -1.51 9.40 8.93
C SER A 176 -2.20 8.77 10.14
N HIS A 177 -2.75 9.61 11.00
CA HIS A 177 -3.63 9.16 12.07
C HIS A 177 -4.70 10.23 12.34
N GLU A 178 -5.98 9.87 12.18
CA GLU A 178 -7.08 10.82 12.32
C GLU A 178 -6.85 12.07 11.44
N ASN A 179 -6.78 13.27 12.04
CA ASN A 179 -6.56 14.52 11.32
C ASN A 179 -5.08 14.92 11.27
N LEU A 180 -4.15 14.02 11.62
CA LEU A 180 -2.72 14.23 11.54
C LEU A 180 -2.14 13.55 10.30
N LEU A 181 -1.37 14.32 9.54
CA LEU A 181 -0.52 13.82 8.46
C LEU A 181 0.93 14.25 8.74
N ILE A 182 1.83 13.28 8.89
CA ILE A 182 3.28 13.50 9.00
C ILE A 182 3.91 12.98 7.71
N TYR A 183 4.72 13.80 7.04
CA TYR A 183 5.31 13.43 5.76
C TYR A 183 6.63 14.17 5.55
N HIS A 184 7.53 13.54 4.79
CA HIS A 184 8.75 14.21 4.35
C HIS A 184 8.47 15.19 3.20
N GLN A 185 9.26 16.27 3.07
CA GLN A 185 9.12 17.23 1.95
C GLN A 185 9.27 16.57 0.55
N PHE A 186 9.93 15.41 0.47
CA PHE A 186 10.03 14.59 -0.74
C PHE A 186 9.08 13.39 -0.75
N ALA A 187 7.99 13.38 0.02
CA ALA A 187 7.04 12.27 -0.01
C ALA A 187 6.28 12.22 -1.35
N PHE A 188 5.83 13.37 -1.87
CA PHE A 188 4.93 13.45 -3.02
C PHE A 188 5.44 14.39 -4.11
N VAL A 189 5.07 14.10 -5.35
CA VAL A 189 5.20 15.06 -6.48
C VAL A 189 4.23 16.22 -6.24
N ASP A 190 4.68 17.45 -6.48
CA ASP A 190 3.91 18.68 -6.24
C ASP A 190 3.31 18.75 -4.82
N GLY A 191 4.09 18.29 -3.83
CA GLY A 191 3.63 18.00 -2.46
C GLY A 191 2.84 19.13 -1.81
N GLU A 192 3.31 20.38 -1.87
CA GLU A 192 2.58 21.53 -1.31
C GLU A 192 1.17 21.65 -1.88
N SER A 193 1.04 21.69 -3.20
CA SER A 193 -0.24 21.81 -3.90
C SER A 193 -1.16 20.61 -3.65
N GLU A 194 -0.62 19.39 -3.68
CA GLU A 194 -1.42 18.17 -3.48
C GLU A 194 -1.88 18.01 -2.03
N ILE A 195 -1.04 18.38 -1.05
CA ILE A 195 -1.41 18.37 0.36
C ILE A 195 -2.41 19.48 0.67
N ASP A 196 -2.28 20.68 0.10
CA ASP A 196 -3.30 21.73 0.19
C ASP A 196 -4.65 21.24 -0.36
N ARG A 197 -4.65 20.57 -1.52
CA ARG A 197 -5.85 20.00 -2.14
C ARG A 197 -6.55 18.99 -1.23
N VAL A 198 -5.80 18.14 -0.53
CA VAL A 198 -6.33 17.18 0.46
C VAL A 198 -6.84 17.91 1.71
N ALA A 199 -6.06 18.86 2.24
CA ALA A 199 -6.39 19.61 3.46
C ALA A 199 -7.68 20.44 3.28
N ASP A 200 -7.81 21.13 2.16
CA ASP A 200 -9.01 21.89 1.80
C ASP A 200 -10.26 21.01 1.77
N GLN A 201 -10.15 19.82 1.17
CA GLN A 201 -11.27 18.90 1.11
C GLN A 201 -11.57 18.31 2.49
N PHE A 202 -10.54 18.02 3.27
CA PHE A 202 -10.69 17.54 4.64
C PHE A 202 -11.49 18.55 5.47
N GLU A 203 -11.13 19.83 5.42
CA GLU A 203 -11.82 20.90 6.14
C GLU A 203 -13.26 21.05 5.65
N ARG A 204 -13.51 21.04 4.33
CA ARG A 204 -14.87 21.07 3.78
C ARG A 204 -15.75 19.91 4.26
N LYS A 205 -15.19 18.72 4.43
CA LYS A 205 -15.93 17.50 4.78
C LYS A 205 -16.09 17.29 6.29
N THR A 206 -15.16 17.79 7.09
CA THR A 206 -15.13 17.56 8.55
C THR A 206 -15.43 18.81 9.37
N GLY A 207 -15.26 20.00 8.81
CA GLY A 207 -15.33 21.28 9.53
C GLY A 207 -14.14 21.55 10.45
N ALA A 208 -13.08 20.74 10.38
CA ALA A 208 -11.86 20.87 11.16
C ALA A 208 -10.63 20.89 10.24
N PRO A 209 -9.55 21.60 10.63
CA PRO A 209 -8.34 21.64 9.83
C PRO A 209 -7.59 20.31 9.88
N LEU A 210 -6.89 20.00 8.79
CA LEU A 210 -5.89 18.95 8.76
C LEU A 210 -4.61 19.45 9.43
N VAL A 211 -4.13 18.72 10.44
CA VAL A 211 -2.82 18.98 11.07
C VAL A 211 -1.75 18.33 10.21
N ARG A 212 -0.82 19.15 9.72
CA ARG A 212 0.23 18.76 8.79
C ARG A 212 1.58 18.99 9.43
N ILE A 213 2.42 17.96 9.45
CA ILE A 213 3.81 18.06 9.87
C ILE A 213 4.67 17.63 8.69
N GLU A 214 5.21 18.63 8.00
CA GLU A 214 6.23 18.40 6.98
C GLU A 214 7.61 18.34 7.65
N VAL A 215 8.36 17.29 7.38
CA VAL A 215 9.75 17.14 7.83
C VAL A 215 10.67 17.51 6.66
N GLY A 216 11.52 18.52 6.87
CA GLY A 216 12.44 18.99 5.86
C GLY A 216 13.67 18.08 5.70
N GLU A 217 14.25 18.07 4.51
CA GLU A 217 15.48 17.33 4.17
C GLU A 217 16.67 17.77 5.04
N ALA A 218 16.67 19.02 5.51
CA ALA A 218 17.68 19.55 6.41
C ALA A 218 17.52 19.07 7.86
N GLU A 219 16.34 18.58 8.26
CA GLU A 219 16.03 18.08 9.60
C GLU A 219 16.20 16.57 9.68
N LEU A 220 15.77 15.85 8.63
CA LEU A 220 15.92 14.41 8.47
C LEU A 220 16.09 14.11 6.98
N SER A 221 17.28 13.72 6.54
CA SER A 221 17.49 13.39 5.12
C SER A 221 16.70 12.15 4.69
N LEU A 222 16.44 12.00 3.38
CA LEU A 222 15.85 10.76 2.84
C LEU A 222 16.61 9.49 3.28
N SER A 223 17.94 9.55 3.30
CA SER A 223 18.75 8.39 3.67
C SER A 223 18.59 8.01 5.14
N GLU A 224 18.46 9.00 6.03
CA GLU A 224 18.24 8.78 7.45
C GLU A 224 16.82 8.28 7.71
N ALA A 225 15.81 8.87 7.05
CA ALA A 225 14.42 8.42 7.13
C ALA A 225 14.29 6.94 6.77
N VAL A 226 14.91 6.50 5.66
CA VAL A 226 14.94 5.10 5.24
C VAL A 226 15.71 4.23 6.23
N ALA A 227 16.82 4.72 6.79
CA ALA A 227 17.64 3.94 7.72
C ALA A 227 16.96 3.74 9.09
N CYS A 228 16.19 4.72 9.56
CA CYS A 228 15.59 4.69 10.89
C CYS A 228 14.11 4.30 10.92
N TYR A 229 13.41 4.30 9.78
CA TYR A 229 11.96 4.03 9.70
C TYR A 229 11.16 4.97 10.63
N PHE A 230 11.46 6.28 10.56
CA PHE A 230 10.78 7.27 11.39
C PHE A 230 9.28 7.39 11.07
N PHE A 231 8.94 7.35 9.78
CA PHE A 231 7.58 7.49 9.29
C PHE A 231 6.78 6.19 9.45
#